data_AF-A0A5N7MWG3-F1
#
_entry.id   AF-A0A5N7MWG3-F1
#
_cell.length_a   1.000
_cell.length_b   1.000
_cell.length_c   1.000
_cell.angle_alpha   90.00
_cell.angle_beta   90.00
_cell.angle_gamma   90.00
#
_symmetry.space_group_name_H-M   'P 1'
#
loop_
_entity.id
_entity.type
_entity.pdbx_description
1 polymer ?
#
loop_
_entity_poly.entity_id
_entity_poly.type
_entity_poly.pdbx_seq_one_letter_code
_entity_poly.pdbx_strand_id
1 'polypeptide(L)'
;MSHGPIEEQHRSVMNTLAGALDEVFNGPSTDDRVRTTGFALLVFPLGKDISGTGRVNYIGNGARADMLVALKELVARWEGCIPSEEDRA
;
A
#
# COMPACT_ATOMS: atom_id res chain seq x y z
N MET A 1 -0.72 4.13 -15.82
CA MET A 1 0.12 5.22 -15.27
C MET A 1 0.93 4.65 -14.11
N SER A 2 2.26 4.69 -14.19
CA SER A 2 3.12 4.39 -13.04
C SER A 2 3.10 5.62 -12.15
N HIS A 3 2.79 5.47 -10.85
CA HIS A 3 3.13 6.53 -9.90
C HIS A 3 4.64 6.75 -10.05
N GLY A 4 5.08 7.97 -10.30
CA GLY A 4 6.51 8.26 -10.43
C GLY A 4 7.30 7.82 -9.17
N PRO A 5 8.63 7.99 -9.15
CA PRO A 5 9.42 7.71 -7.95
C PRO A 5 8.87 8.45 -6.72
N ILE A 6 9.16 8.01 -5.49
CA ILE A 6 8.75 8.78 -4.31
C ILE A 6 9.34 10.20 -4.39
N GLU A 7 8.55 11.22 -4.05
CA GLU A 7 9.00 12.60 -3.99
C GLU A 7 10.15 12.77 -3.02
N GLU A 8 11.14 13.60 -3.38
CA GLU A 8 12.42 13.65 -2.67
C GLU A 8 12.25 13.99 -1.18
N GLN A 9 11.34 14.91 -0.86
CA GLN A 9 10.99 15.30 0.51
C GLN A 9 10.46 14.14 1.38
N HIS A 10 9.93 13.08 0.76
CA HIS A 10 9.35 11.92 1.44
C HIS A 10 10.22 10.67 1.32
N ARG A 11 11.16 10.62 0.36
CA ARG A 11 11.95 9.43 0.04
C ARG A 11 12.65 8.83 1.26
N SER A 12 13.44 9.64 1.97
CA SER A 12 14.22 9.15 3.13
C SER A 12 13.32 8.58 4.23
N VAL A 13 12.33 9.37 4.66
CA VAL A 13 11.39 8.98 5.72
C VAL A 13 10.59 7.73 5.34
N MET A 14 10.08 7.66 4.10
CA MET A 14 9.30 6.51 3.65
C MET A 14 10.12 5.22 3.59
N ASN A 15 11.38 5.26 3.18
CA ASN A 15 12.25 4.08 3.20
C ASN A 15 12.55 3.63 4.63
N THR A 16 12.83 4.56 5.54
CA THR A 16 13.05 4.25 6.96
C THR A 16 11.82 3.59 7.59
N LEU A 17 10.63 4.15 7.34
CA LEU A 17 9.39 3.58 7.85
C LEU A 17 9.09 2.23 7.23
N ALA A 18 9.31 2.03 5.93
CA ALA A 18 9.11 0.74 5.29
C ALA A 18 10.00 -0.35 5.90
N GLY A 19 11.26 -0.04 6.20
CA GLY A 19 12.15 -0.99 6.89
C GLY A 19 11.65 -1.33 8.29
N ALA A 20 11.26 -0.33 9.08
CA ALA A 20 10.76 -0.54 10.44
C ALA A 20 9.44 -1.33 10.45
N LEU A 21 8.52 -1.04 9.52
CA LEU A 21 7.26 -1.78 9.39
C LEU A 21 7.52 -3.25 9.00
N ASP A 22 8.44 -3.48 8.07
CA ASP A 22 8.79 -4.84 7.66
C ASP A 22 9.37 -5.64 8.83
N GLU A 23 10.27 -5.04 9.61
CA GLU A 23 10.85 -5.69 10.80
C GLU A 23 9.79 -5.98 11.87
N VAL A 24 8.87 -5.04 12.12
CA VAL A 24 7.79 -5.23 13.11
C VAL A 24 6.82 -6.35 12.69
N PHE A 25 6.47 -6.42 11.40
CA PHE A 25 5.47 -7.38 10.92
C PHE A 25 6.04 -8.75 10.54
N ASN A 26 7.27 -8.79 10.02
CA ASN A 26 7.89 -10.00 9.47
C ASN A 26 9.15 -10.44 10.24
N GLY A 27 9.57 -9.68 11.25
CA GLY A 27 10.78 -9.94 12.02
C GLY A 27 12.07 -9.50 11.29
N PRO A 28 13.24 -9.74 11.88
CA PRO A 28 14.53 -9.31 11.33
C PRO A 28 15.01 -10.14 10.13
N SER A 29 14.19 -11.07 9.62
CA SER A 29 14.56 -11.94 8.51
C SER A 29 14.58 -11.15 7.20
N THR A 30 15.69 -11.27 6.45
CA THR A 30 15.81 -10.74 5.10
C THR A 30 15.38 -11.75 4.02
N ASP A 31 14.93 -12.95 4.41
CA ASP A 31 14.42 -13.96 3.48
C ASP A 31 12.95 -13.66 3.12
N ASP A 32 12.73 -13.26 1.87
CA ASP A 32 11.41 -13.02 1.30
C ASP A 32 10.46 -14.21 1.40
N ARG A 33 10.97 -15.44 1.54
CA ARG A 33 10.14 -16.65 1.73
C ARG A 33 9.51 -16.76 3.11
N VAL A 34 10.03 -15.99 4.07
CA VAL A 34 9.59 -15.99 5.46
C VAL A 34 8.62 -14.83 5.74
N ARG A 35 8.60 -13.80 4.89
CA ARG A 35 7.66 -12.68 5.00
C ARG A 35 6.23 -13.16 4.74
N THR A 36 5.37 -13.06 5.75
CA THR A 36 3.96 -13.47 5.66
C THR A 36 3.00 -12.29 5.58
N THR A 37 3.46 -11.08 5.95
CA THR A 37 2.63 -9.91 6.10
C THR A 37 3.02 -8.83 5.09
N GLY A 38 2.07 -8.48 4.22
CA GLY A 38 2.19 -7.36 3.29
C GLY A 38 1.71 -6.05 3.91
N PHE A 39 2.37 -4.93 3.60
CA PHE A 39 1.91 -3.60 3.98
C PHE A 39 2.02 -2.58 2.84
N ALA A 40 1.25 -1.51 2.98
CA ALA A 40 1.24 -0.36 2.10
C ALA A 40 1.35 0.92 2.91
N LEU A 41 2.28 1.81 2.54
CA LEU A 41 2.34 3.18 3.04
C LEU A 41 2.02 4.15 1.91
N LEU A 42 0.93 4.90 2.08
CA LEU A 42 0.49 5.95 1.18
C LEU A 42 0.73 7.32 1.83
N VAL A 43 1.42 8.21 1.14
CA VAL A 43 1.63 9.60 1.56
C VAL A 43 1.11 10.53 0.48
N PHE A 44 0.13 11.34 0.84
CA PHE A 44 -0.56 12.25 -0.06
C PHE A 44 -0.94 13.55 0.66
N PRO A 45 -1.09 14.67 -0.06
CA PRO A 45 -1.50 15.93 0.55
C PRO A 45 -2.96 15.88 1.02
N LEU A 46 -3.21 16.34 2.23
CA LEU A 46 -4.57 16.49 2.77
C LEU A 46 -5.27 17.73 2.19
N GLY A 47 -6.57 17.64 1.96
CA GLY A 47 -7.41 18.76 1.50
C GLY A 47 -7.12 19.26 0.08
N LYS A 48 -6.32 18.53 -0.70
CA LYS A 48 -6.05 18.82 -2.12
C LYS A 48 -6.74 17.79 -3.00
N ASP A 49 -7.20 18.23 -4.16
CA ASP A 49 -7.67 17.30 -5.18
C ASP A 49 -6.49 16.44 -5.68
N ILE A 50 -6.54 15.17 -5.29
CA ILE A 50 -5.59 14.13 -5.71
C ILE A 50 -5.97 13.55 -7.08
N SER A 51 -7.18 13.81 -7.57
CA SER A 51 -7.58 13.48 -8.94
C SER A 51 -6.96 14.50 -9.90
N GLY A 52 -6.23 14.03 -10.91
CA GLY A 52 -5.68 14.86 -11.99
C GLY A 52 -4.30 15.50 -11.76
N THR A 53 -3.89 15.87 -10.54
CA THR A 53 -2.54 16.46 -10.30
C THR A 53 -1.86 16.05 -8.99
N GLY A 54 -2.61 15.69 -7.94
CA GLY A 54 -2.03 15.38 -6.64
C GLY A 54 -1.34 14.02 -6.62
N ARG A 55 -0.02 14.05 -6.41
CA ARG A 55 0.80 12.84 -6.35
C ARG A 55 0.53 12.06 -5.07
N VAL A 56 0.28 10.76 -5.23
CA VAL A 56 0.27 9.79 -4.13
C VAL A 56 1.62 9.08 -4.16
N ASN A 57 2.41 9.27 -3.10
CA ASN A 57 3.62 8.49 -2.88
C ASN A 57 3.23 7.14 -2.29
N TYR A 58 3.87 6.08 -2.77
CA TYR A 58 3.60 4.71 -2.36
C TYR A 58 4.91 3.96 -2.12
N ILE A 59 4.96 3.21 -1.02
CA ILE A 59 5.96 2.18 -0.75
C ILE A 59 5.29 1.00 -0.03
N GLY A 60 5.75 -0.21 -0.29
CA GLY A 60 5.25 -1.44 0.34
C GLY A 60 6.22 -2.60 0.08
N ASN A 61 6.05 -3.69 0.80
CA ASN A 61 6.89 -4.89 0.68
C ASN A 61 6.25 -6.01 -0.18
N GLY A 62 4.96 -5.89 -0.53
CA GLY A 62 4.23 -6.87 -1.31
C GLY A 62 4.42 -6.72 -2.82
N ALA A 63 4.21 -7.82 -3.56
CA ALA A 63 4.12 -7.75 -5.00
C ALA A 63 2.95 -6.86 -5.43
N ARG A 64 3.10 -6.16 -6.56
CA ARG A 64 2.10 -5.21 -7.06
C ARG A 64 0.71 -5.84 -7.21
N ALA A 65 0.63 -7.12 -7.57
CA ALA A 65 -0.63 -7.83 -7.75
C ALA A 65 -1.40 -7.97 -6.42
N ASP A 66 -0.74 -8.48 -5.37
CA ASP A 66 -1.34 -8.67 -4.05
C ASP A 66 -1.79 -7.34 -3.44
N MET A 67 -0.95 -6.31 -3.62
CA MET A 67 -1.24 -4.95 -3.21
C MET A 67 -2.48 -4.35 -3.89
N LEU A 68 -2.66 -4.58 -5.19
CA LEU A 68 -3.86 -4.14 -5.90
C LEU A 68 -5.12 -4.87 -5.41
N VAL A 69 -5.02 -6.16 -5.08
CA VAL A 69 -6.14 -6.91 -4.50
C VAL A 69 -6.51 -6.33 -3.13
N ALA A 70 -5.52 -6.11 -2.26
CA ALA A 70 -5.73 -5.54 -0.93
C ALA A 70 -6.35 -4.13 -0.98
N LEU A 71 -5.89 -3.26 -1.87
CA LEU A 71 -6.45 -1.91 -2.03
C LEU A 71 -7.88 -1.93 -2.59
N LYS A 72 -8.17 -2.81 -3.56
CA LYS A 72 -9.54 -2.97 -4.08
C LYS A 72 -10.50 -3.46 -3.01
N GLU A 73 -10.08 -4.45 -2.22
CA GLU A 73 -10.85 -4.95 -1.09
C GLU A 73 -11.12 -3.83 -0.07
N LEU A 74 -10.11 -3.04 0.27
CA LEU A 74 -10.25 -1.90 1.19
C LEU A 74 -11.26 -0.87 0.68
N VAL A 75 -11.15 -0.48 -0.60
CA VAL A 75 -12.08 0.45 -1.25
C VAL A 75 -13.49 -0.12 -1.27
N ALA A 76 -13.67 -1.39 -1.68
CA ALA A 76 -14.96 -2.05 -1.70
C ALA A 76 -15.63 -2.06 -0.33
N ARG A 77 -14.87 -2.34 0.73
CA ARG A 77 -15.35 -2.28 2.12
C ARG A 77 -15.77 -0.88 2.54
N TRP A 78 -15.00 0.15 2.17
CA TRP A 78 -15.33 1.54 2.50
C TRP A 78 -16.54 2.07 1.74
N GLU A 79 -16.72 1.64 0.49
CA GLU A 79 -17.86 2.01 -0.34
C GLU A 79 -19.13 1.19 -0.03
N GLY A 80 -19.05 0.22 0.89
CA GLY A 80 -20.18 -0.65 1.26
C GLY A 80 -20.53 -1.72 0.22
N CYS A 81 -19.66 -1.92 -0.78
CA CYS A 81 -19.82 -2.88 -1.86
C CYS A 81 -19.20 -4.23 -1.48
N ILE A 82 -19.75 -4.92 -0.48
CA ILE A 82 -19.46 -6.34 -0.29
C ILE A 82 -20.48 -7.11 -1.13
N PRO A 83 -20.10 -7.86 -2.19
CA PRO A 83 -20.95 -8.94 -2.68
C PRO A 83 -21.05 -9.92 -1.51
N SER A 84 -22.27 -10.16 -1.01
CA SER A 84 -22.48 -11.24 -0.04
C SER A 84 -21.97 -12.56 -0.65
N GLU A 85 -21.63 -13.54 0.19
CA GLU A 85 -21.16 -14.85 -0.29
C GLU A 85 -22.13 -15.55 -1.28
N GLU A 86 -23.36 -15.05 -1.40
CA GLU A 86 -24.37 -15.43 -2.41
C GLU A 86 -23.97 -15.10 -3.86
N ASP A 87 -23.10 -14.12 -4.10
CA ASP A 87 -22.68 -13.73 -5.46
C ASP A 87 -21.54 -14.61 -6.02
N ARG A 88 -21.07 -15.61 -5.26
CA ARG A 88 -20.03 -16.58 -5.69
C ARG A 88 -20.61 -17.98 -5.96
N ALA A 89 -21.93 -18.13 -6.01
CA ALA A 89 -22.65 -19.39 -6.30
C ALA A 89 -23.07 -19.49 -7.78
#